data_AF-A0A183KGU2-F1
#
_entry.id   AF-A0A183KGU2-F1
#
_cell.length_a   1.000
_cell.length_b   1.000
_cell.length_c   1.000
_cell.angle_alpha   90.00
_cell.angle_beta   90.00
_cell.angle_gamma   90.00
#
_symmetry.space_group_name_H-M   'P 1'
#
loop_
_entity.id
_entity.type
_entity.pdbx_description
1 polymer ?
#
loop_
_entity_poly.entity_id
_entity_poly.type
_entity_poly.pdbx_seq_one_letter_code
_entity_poly.pdbx_strand_id
1 'polypeptide(L)' 'MADYFGAVFTQEPPPEKKPDPITESTNQLLTVDFDQNDVLKALSTLNMEKSTGPDELHPKILRHIAEYIAAPL' A
#
# COMPACT_ATOMS: atom_id res chain seq x y z
N MET A 1 1.86 44.58 11.82
CA MET A 1 2.37 43.19 11.89
C MET A 1 1.28 42.15 11.61
N ALA A 2 0.02 42.35 12.02
CA ALA A 2 -1.06 41.39 11.77
C ALA A 2 -1.40 41.23 10.27
N ASP A 3 -1.28 42.30 9.48
CA ASP A 3 -1.66 42.29 8.06
C ASP A 3 -0.71 41.48 7.17
N TYR A 4 0.54 41.27 7.60
CA TYR A 4 1.52 40.48 6.85
C TYR A 4 1.16 38.98 6.85
N PHE A 5 0.74 38.45 8.00
CA PHE A 5 0.36 37.05 8.12
C PHE A 5 -0.92 36.73 7.34
N GLY A 6 -1.88 37.66 7.28
CA GLY A 6 -3.08 37.50 6.44
C GLY A 6 -2.70 37.40 4.96
N ALA A 7 -1.94 38.36 4.45
CA ALA A 7 -1.63 38.44 3.03
C ALA A 7 -0.77 37.27 2.49
N VAL A 8 0.10 36.66 3.30
CA VAL A 8 0.96 35.57 2.83
C VAL A 8 0.24 34.21 2.89
N PHE A 9 -0.67 34.00 3.84
CA PHE A 9 -1.26 32.69 4.10
C PHE A 9 -2.73 32.56 3.66
N THR A 10 -3.43 33.65 3.36
CA THR A 10 -4.85 33.60 2.92
C THR A 10 -5.04 33.92 1.43
N GLN A 11 -3.97 34.11 0.67
CA GLN A 11 -4.08 34.22 -0.78
C GLN A 11 -4.32 32.83 -1.35
N GLU A 12 -5.58 32.56 -1.70
CA GLU A 12 -5.94 31.40 -2.49
C GLU A 12 -5.24 31.54 -3.86
N PRO A 13 -4.39 30.56 -4.26
CA PRO A 13 -3.78 30.61 -5.58
C PRO A 13 -4.88 30.69 -6.65
N PRO A 14 -4.61 31.27 -7.83
CA PRO A 14 -5.51 31.20 -8.97
C PRO A 14 -5.96 29.74 -9.13
N PRO A 15 -7.17 29.47 -9.64
CA PRO A 15 -7.60 28.10 -9.90
C PRO A 15 -6.68 27.51 -10.97
N GLU A 16 -5.53 26.99 -10.55
CA GLU A 16 -4.82 25.93 -11.24
C GLU A 16 -5.89 24.90 -11.46
N LYS A 17 -6.10 24.57 -12.75
CA LYS A 17 -6.97 23.48 -13.19
C LYS A 17 -6.79 22.36 -12.18
N LYS A 18 -7.77 22.19 -11.28
CA LYS A 18 -7.82 21.00 -10.44
C LYS A 18 -7.70 19.86 -11.45
N PRO A 19 -6.71 18.95 -11.35
CA PRO A 19 -6.73 17.80 -12.22
C PRO A 19 -8.11 17.20 -12.05
N ASP A 20 -8.88 17.19 -13.14
CA ASP A 20 -10.22 16.64 -13.10
C ASP A 20 -10.09 15.26 -12.47
N PRO A 21 -10.91 14.89 -11.46
CA PRO A 21 -10.83 13.56 -10.84
C PRO A 21 -11.03 12.44 -11.88
N ILE A 22 -11.53 12.82 -13.06
CA ILE A 22 -11.85 12.01 -14.23
C ILE A 22 -10.80 12.16 -15.33
N THR A 23 -9.59 12.67 -15.01
CA THR A 23 -8.44 12.48 -15.90
C THR A 23 -8.02 11.04 -15.70
N GLU A 24 -8.60 10.16 -16.53
CA GLU A 24 -8.14 8.81 -16.82
C GLU A 24 -7.16 8.28 -15.77
N SER A 25 -7.72 7.91 -14.61
CA SER A 25 -7.07 7.00 -13.70
C SER A 25 -6.87 5.72 -14.51
N THR A 26 -5.84 5.69 -15.35
CA THR A 26 -5.33 4.46 -15.92
C THR A 26 -5.19 3.56 -14.73
N ASN A 27 -5.97 2.49 -14.72
CA ASN A 27 -6.07 1.49 -13.65
C ASN A 27 -4.74 0.72 -13.50
N GLN A 28 -3.60 1.42 -13.55
CA GLN A 28 -2.24 0.92 -13.42
C GLN A 28 -2.07 0.20 -12.07
N LEU A 29 -2.85 0.59 -11.05
CA LEU A 29 -2.92 -0.10 -9.75
C LEU A 29 -3.72 -1.42 -9.77
N LEU A 30 -4.51 -1.70 -10.82
CA LEU A 30 -5.28 -2.95 -10.92
C LEU A 30 -4.48 -4.09 -11.58
N THR A 31 -3.38 -3.78 -12.27
CA THR A 31 -2.52 -4.80 -12.86
C THR A 31 -1.31 -5.01 -11.96
N VAL A 32 -1.51 -5.72 -10.86
CA VAL A 32 -0.41 -6.17 -10.02
C VAL A 32 -0.10 -7.62 -10.41
N ASP A 33 0.99 -7.78 -11.16
CA ASP A 33 1.55 -9.08 -11.48
C ASP A 33 2.37 -9.54 -10.26
N PHE A 34 1.95 -10.63 -9.64
CA PHE A 34 2.70 -11.27 -8.56
C PHE A 34 3.09 -12.66 -9.04
N ASP A 35 4.36 -13.01 -8.89
CA ASP A 35 4.82 -14.35 -9.17
C ASP A 35 4.89 -15.20 -7.89
N GLN A 36 5.11 -16.50 -8.08
CA GLN A 36 5.31 -17.44 -6.96
C GLN A 36 6.50 -17.03 -6.07
N ASN A 37 7.55 -16.43 -6.63
CA ASN A 37 8.73 -16.04 -5.88
C ASN A 37 8.45 -14.84 -4.97
N ASP A 38 7.60 -13.90 -5.39
CA ASP A 38 7.17 -12.75 -4.60
C ASP A 38 6.44 -13.21 -3.34
N VAL A 39 5.53 -14.19 -3.50
CA VAL A 39 4.80 -14.80 -2.38
C VAL A 39 5.75 -15.54 -1.44
N LEU A 40 6.66 -16.36 -1.99
CA LEU A 40 7.66 -17.07 -1.19
C LEU A 40 8.58 -16.11 -0.44
N LYS A 41 9.02 -15.03 -1.09
CA LYS A 41 9.84 -14.00 -0.48
C LYS A 41 9.11 -13.33 0.68
N ALA A 42 7.86 -12.92 0.49
CA ALA A 42 7.05 -12.34 1.55
C ALA A 42 6.92 -13.27 2.76
N LEU A 43 6.59 -14.55 2.52
CA LEU A 43 6.43 -15.56 3.56
C LEU A 43 7.76 -15.92 4.26
N SER A 44 8.89 -15.87 3.53
CA SER A 44 10.22 -16.10 4.11
C SER A 44 10.68 -14.97 5.04
N THR A 45 10.28 -13.73 4.74
CA THR A 45 10.62 -12.54 5.54
C THR A 45 9.74 -12.36 6.78
N LEU A 46 8.73 -13.22 6.95
CA LEU A 46 7.77 -13.14 8.03
C LEU A 46 8.46 -13.37 9.39
N ASN A 47 8.23 -12.46 10.35
CA ASN A 47 8.79 -12.59 11.69
C ASN A 47 8.00 -13.61 12.52
N MET A 48 8.67 -14.71 12.89
CA MET A 48 8.08 -15.80 13.67
C MET A 48 7.76 -15.45 15.13
N GLU A 49 8.36 -14.39 15.68
CA GLU A 49 8.20 -14.00 17.07
C GLU A 49 7.02 -13.02 17.25
N LYS A 50 6.30 -12.72 16.17
CA LYS A 50 5.09 -11.90 16.23
C LYS A 50 3.91 -12.72 16.72
N SER A 51 3.03 -12.04 17.45
CA SER A 51 1.76 -12.60 17.86
C SER A 51 0.87 -12.84 16.64
N THR A 52 -0.01 -13.81 16.82
CA THR A 52 -1.10 -14.14 15.90
C THR A 52 -2.03 -12.94 15.67
N GLY A 53 -2.54 -12.80 14.44
CA GLY A 53 -3.55 -11.81 14.09
C GLY A 53 -4.97 -12.20 14.54
N PRO A 54 -5.99 -11.42 14.18
CA PRO A 54 -7.41 -11.76 14.44
C PRO A 54 -7.90 -12.99 13.65
N ASP A 55 -7.11 -13.44 12.67
CA ASP A 55 -7.32 -14.66 11.89
C ASP A 55 -6.84 -15.93 12.61
N GLU A 56 -6.24 -15.79 13.80
CA GLU A 56 -5.70 -16.88 14.60
C GLU A 56 -4.55 -17.66 13.91
N LEU A 57 -3.99 -17.14 12.80
CA LEU A 57 -2.87 -17.75 12.08
C LEU A 57 -1.51 -17.24 12.56
N HIS A 58 -0.75 -18.12 13.20
CA HIS A 58 0.58 -17.77 13.68
C HIS A 58 1.59 -17.70 12.51
N PRO A 59 2.51 -16.72 12.47
CA PRO A 59 3.53 -16.59 11.43
C PRO A 59 4.35 -17.86 11.14
N LYS A 60 4.60 -18.65 12.20
CA LYS A 60 5.28 -19.96 12.10
C LYS A 60 4.55 -20.94 11.19
N ILE A 61 3.22 -20.96 11.22
CA ILE A 61 2.39 -21.84 10.39
C ILE A 61 2.51 -21.38 8.94
N LEU A 62 2.30 -20.08 8.67
CA LEU A 62 2.39 -19.50 7.33
C LEU A 62 3.73 -19.79 6.66
N ARG A 63 4.83 -19.75 7.41
CA ARG A 63 6.16 -20.10 6.89
C ARG A 63 6.33 -21.60 6.64
N HIS A 64 5.71 -22.45 7.45
CA HIS A 64 5.77 -23.91 7.28
C HIS A 64 5.03 -24.39 6.04
N ILE A 65 3.88 -23.78 5.72
CA ILE A 65 3.07 -24.13 4.55
C ILE A 65 3.32 -23.23 3.34
N ALA A 66 4.41 -22.44 3.35
CA ALA A 66 4.67 -21.42 2.35
C ALA A 66 4.75 -21.97 0.92
N GLU A 67 5.36 -23.15 0.75
CA GLU A 67 5.47 -23.82 -0.55
C GLU A 67 4.10 -24.21 -1.12
N TYR A 68 3.13 -24.55 -0.26
CA TYR A 68 1.78 -24.90 -0.66
C TYR A 68 0.91 -23.66 -0.93
N ILE A 69 1.12 -22.56 -0.20
CA ILE A 69 0.42 -21.28 -0.43
C ILE A 69 0.91 -20.63 -1.72
N ALA A 70 2.20 -20.75 -2.02
CA ALA A 70 2.81 -20.12 -3.19
C ALA A 70 2.56 -20.89 -4.50
N ALA A 71 1.91 -22.06 -4.46
CA ALA A 71 1.59 -22.87 -5.63
C ALA A 71 0.10 -22.75 -6.02
N PRO A 72 -0.24 -23.09 -7.28
CA PRO A 72 -0.18 -22.16 -8.41
C PRO A 72 -1.16 -20.98 -8.25
N LEU A 73 -0.69 -19.77 -8.58
CA LEU A 73 -1.50 -18.56 -8.78
C LEU A 73 -2.33 -18.65 -10.07
#